data_AF-A0A6N9ZN16-F1
#
_entry.id   AF-A0A6N9ZN16-F1
#
_cell.length_a   1.000
_cell.length_b   1.000
_cell.length_c   1.000
_cell.angle_alpha   90.00
_cell.angle_beta   90.00
_cell.angle_gamma   90.00
#
_symmetry.space_group_name_H-M   'P 1'
#
loop_
_entity.id
_entity.type
_entity.pdbx_description
1 polymer ?
#
loop_
_entity_poly.entity_id
_entity_poly.type
_entity_poly.pdbx_seq_one_letter_code
_entity_poly.pdbx_strand_id
1 'polypeptide(L)'
;MRLTVKPAARNDILLQLAYLAEHGGEELGQRFLHATEQSFTRLLDYPHSGTPKTFVNSHLTGVRSWPVSGFEIFALIILSRVR
;
A
#
# COMPACT_ATOMS: atom_id res chain seq x y z
N MET A 1 6.59 11.84 11.02
CA MET A 1 6.99 11.27 9.72
C MET A 1 6.09 11.82 8.62
N ARG A 2 6.53 11.92 7.35
CA ARG A 2 5.70 12.40 6.23
C ARG A 2 5.47 11.27 5.24
N LEU A 3 4.21 10.95 4.96
CA LEU A 3 3.80 10.00 3.93
C LEU A 3 3.39 10.78 2.68
N THR A 4 3.91 10.35 1.52
CA THR A 4 3.55 10.91 0.21
C THR A 4 3.10 9.76 -0.68
N VAL A 5 1.83 9.77 -1.08
CA VAL A 5 1.28 8.81 -2.03
C VAL A 5 1.61 9.28 -3.44
N LYS A 6 2.29 8.44 -4.23
CA LYS A 6 2.58 8.75 -5.63
C LYS A 6 1.27 8.71 -6.45
N PRO A 7 1.13 9.55 -7.50
CA PRO A 7 -0.04 9.50 -8.38
C PRO A 7 -0.34 8.10 -8.94
N ALA A 8 0.69 7.35 -9.33
CA ALA A 8 0.53 5.96 -9.79
C ALA A 8 -0.09 5.07 -8.71
N ALA A 9 0.42 5.12 -7.48
CA ALA A 9 -0.13 4.35 -6.36
C ALA A 9 -1.57 4.75 -6.02
N ARG A 10 -1.91 6.05 -6.14
CA ARG A 10 -3.30 6.51 -5.99
C ARG A 10 -4.20 5.91 -7.06
N ASN A 11 -3.77 5.90 -8.32
CA ASN A 11 -4.54 5.30 -9.41
C ASN A 11 -4.72 3.80 -9.20
N ASP A 12 -3.68 3.08 -8.76
CA ASP A 12 -3.78 1.66 -8.45
C ASP A 12 -4.85 1.40 -7.38
N ILE A 13 -4.86 2.19 -6.29
CA ILE A 13 -5.87 2.08 -5.22
C ILE A 13 -7.28 2.30 -5.77
N LEU A 14 -7.48 3.33 -6.60
CA LEU A 14 -8.79 3.65 -7.17
C LEU A 14 -9.28 2.59 -8.16
N LEU A 15 -8.38 2.01 -8.96
CA LEU A 15 -8.71 0.91 -9.86
C LEU A 15 -9.13 -0.33 -9.08
N GLN A 16 -8.43 -0.68 -8.01
CA GLN A 16 -8.80 -1.83 -7.18
C GLN A 16 -10.08 -1.59 -6.39
N LEU A 17 -10.30 -0.37 -5.88
CA LEU A 17 -11.56 0.05 -5.27
C LEU A 17 -12.73 -0.17 -6.24
N ALA A 18 -12.62 0.34 -7.46
CA ALA A 18 -13.66 0.21 -8.48
C ALA A 18 -13.91 -1.26 -8.84
N TYR A 19 -12.84 -2.04 -9.06
CA TYR A 19 -12.94 -3.46 -9.40
C TYR A 19 -13.65 -4.27 -8.31
N LEU A 20 -13.26 -4.08 -7.05
CA LEU A 20 -13.85 -4.78 -5.90
C LEU A 20 -15.30 -4.37 -5.68
N ALA A 21 -15.63 -3.09 -5.87
CA ALA A 21 -17.01 -2.61 -5.78
C ALA A 21 -17.90 -3.19 -6.88
N GLU A 22 -17.39 -3.25 -8.11
CA GLU A 22 -18.12 -3.79 -9.27
C GLU A 22 -18.41 -5.30 -9.10
N HIS A 23 -17.44 -6.07 -8.61
CA HIS A 23 -17.53 -7.54 -8.58
C HIS A 23 -18.00 -8.12 -7.24
N GLY A 24 -17.83 -7.38 -6.14
CA GLY A 24 -18.16 -7.83 -4.79
C GLY A 24 -19.11 -6.90 -4.03
N GLY A 25 -19.64 -5.86 -4.69
CA GLY A 25 -20.51 -4.86 -4.10
C GLY A 25 -19.74 -3.72 -3.43
N GLU A 26 -20.42 -2.57 -3.30
CA GLU A 26 -19.85 -1.32 -2.79
C GLU A 26 -19.18 -1.48 -1.40
N GLU A 27 -19.75 -2.31 -0.53
CA GLU A 27 -19.23 -2.60 0.81
C GLU A 27 -17.82 -3.20 0.78
N LEU A 28 -17.54 -4.10 -0.17
CA LEU A 28 -16.22 -4.71 -0.32
C LEU A 28 -15.18 -3.68 -0.76
N GLY A 29 -15.53 -2.83 -1.72
CA GLY A 29 -14.68 -1.73 -2.16
C GLY A 29 -14.36 -0.77 -1.01
N GLN A 30 -15.38 -0.37 -0.24
CA GLN A 30 -15.20 0.54 0.89
C GLN A 30 -14.32 -0.07 1.99
N ARG A 31 -14.46 -1.38 2.27
CA ARG A 31 -13.59 -2.10 3.20
C ARG A 31 -12.14 -2.12 2.75
N PHE A 32 -11.88 -2.29 1.45
CA PHE A 32 -10.53 -2.23 0.91
C PHE A 32 -9.90 -0.84 1.06
N LEU A 33 -10.66 0.22 0.75
CA LEU A 33 -10.18 1.59 0.93
C LEU A 33 -9.85 1.87 2.40
N HIS A 34 -10.74 1.47 3.32
CA HIS A 34 -10.50 1.63 4.75
C HIS A 34 -9.26 0.87 5.24
N ALA A 35 -9.06 -0.38 4.82
CA ALA A 35 -7.89 -1.17 5.17
C ALA A 35 -6.58 -0.55 4.61
N THR A 36 -6.66 0.08 3.43
CA THR A 36 -5.54 0.80 2.83
C THR A 36 -5.19 2.06 3.64
N GLU A 37 -6.18 2.85 4.07
CA GLU A 37 -5.97 4.03 4.92
C GLU A 37 -5.40 3.66 6.30
N GLN A 38 -5.90 2.58 6.90
CA GLN A 38 -5.35 2.03 8.15
C GLN A 38 -3.88 1.63 7.98
N SER A 39 -3.52 1.06 6.82
CA SER A 39 -2.14 0.72 6.50
C SER A 39 -1.25 1.97 6.43
N PHE A 40 -1.73 3.09 5.88
CA PHE A 40 -0.99 4.35 5.90
C PHE A 40 -0.73 4.86 7.31
N THR A 41 -1.72 4.76 8.19
CA THR A 41 -1.57 5.14 9.60
C THR A 41 -0.49 4.30 10.28
N ARG A 42 -0.53 2.97 10.11
CA ARG A 42 0.51 2.07 10.65
C ARG A 42 1.90 2.35 10.09
N LEU A 43 2.00 2.67 8.80
CA LEU A 43 3.28 3.01 8.16
C LEU A 43 3.85 4.34 8.68
N LEU A 44 3.00 5.26 9.12
CA LEU A 44 3.43 6.50 9.78
C LEU A 44 4.01 6.26 11.18
N ASP A 45 3.53 5.22 11.88
CA ASP A 45 4.04 4.84 13.20
C ASP A 45 5.27 3.91 13.11
N TYR A 46 5.31 3.04 12.10
CA TYR A 46 6.33 2.00 11.94
C TYR A 46 6.96 2.01 10.52
N PRO A 47 7.83 2.97 10.18
CA PRO A 47 8.34 3.15 8.81
C PRO A 47 9.15 1.98 8.25
N HIS A 48 9.84 1.27 9.14
CA HIS A 48 10.77 0.20 8.78
C HIS A 48 10.11 -1.18 8.80
N SER A 49 8.81 -1.19 9.05
CA SER A 49 8.01 -2.40 9.05
C SER A 49 7.73 -2.84 7.59
N GLY A 50 7.37 -4.12 7.42
CA GLY A 50 7.09 -4.71 6.11
C GLY A 50 8.28 -5.47 5.56
N THR A 51 7.98 -6.39 4.64
CA THR A 51 8.97 -7.33 4.11
C THR A 51 9.92 -6.59 3.16
N PRO A 52 11.24 -6.57 3.43
CA PRO A 52 12.23 -6.03 2.50
C PRO A 52 12.12 -6.70 1.13
N LYS A 53 12.28 -5.93 0.07
CA LYS A 53 12.35 -6.45 -1.30
C LYS A 53 13.73 -6.17 -1.87
N THR A 54 14.38 -7.22 -2.36
CA THR A 54 15.69 -7.13 -2.99
C THR A 54 15.52 -6.99 -4.50
N PHE A 55 16.14 -5.96 -5.06
CA PHE A 55 16.15 -5.70 -6.50
C PHE A 55 17.59 -5.55 -6.97
N VAL A 56 17.86 -5.95 -8.22
CA VAL A 56 19.17 -5.75 -8.86
C VAL A 56 19.46 -4.25 -9.08
N ASN A 57 18.42 -3.45 -9.30
CA ASN A 57 18.53 -2.00 -9.48
C ASN A 57 18.74 -1.30 -8.12
N SER A 58 19.90 -0.68 -7.94
CA SER A 58 20.28 0.06 -6.72
C SER A 58 19.38 1.27 -6.42
N HIS A 59 18.68 1.83 -7.41
CA HIS A 59 17.70 2.90 -7.17
C HIS A 59 16.46 2.43 -6.39
N LEU A 60 16.26 1.11 -6.26
CA LEU A 60 15.17 0.49 -5.50
C LEU A 60 15.62 -0.02 -4.12
N THR A 61 16.83 0.31 -3.68
CA THR A 61 17.28 -0.01 -2.32
C THR A 61 16.35 0.64 -1.29
N GLY A 62 15.90 -0.16 -0.32
CA GLY A 62 14.98 0.27 0.74
C GLY A 62 13.49 0.12 0.40
N VAL A 63 13.16 -0.44 -0.77
CA VAL A 63 11.77 -0.81 -1.09
C VAL A 63 11.31 -1.96 -0.19
N ARG A 64 10.07 -1.85 0.29
CA ARG A 64 9.40 -2.86 1.11
C ARG A 64 8.00 -3.10 0.57
N SER A 65 7.47 -4.29 0.83
CA SER A 65 6.06 -4.60 0.60
C SER A 65 5.32 -4.70 1.92
N TRP A 66 4.13 -4.11 1.97
CA TRP A 66 3.24 -4.17 3.11
C TRP A 66 1.87 -4.73 2.69
N PRO A 67 1.45 -5.90 3.18
CA PRO A 67 0.14 -6.46 2.82
C PRO A 67 -1.00 -5.58 3.37
N VAL A 68 -2.08 -5.47 2.63
CA VAL A 68 -3.31 -4.82 3.11
C VAL A 68 -4.09 -5.85 3.94
N SER A 69 -4.35 -5.54 5.21
CA SER A 69 -5.01 -6.47 6.12
C SER A 69 -6.43 -6.81 5.65
N GLY A 70 -6.78 -8.09 5.61
CA GLY A 70 -8.05 -8.58 5.07
C GLY A 70 -8.11 -8.61 3.52
N PHE A 71 -6.99 -8.28 2.89
CA PHE A 71 -6.80 -8.13 1.44
C PHE A 71 -5.38 -8.56 1.08
N GLU A 72 -4.91 -9.70 1.60
CA GLU A 72 -3.50 -10.10 1.61
C GLU A 72 -2.90 -10.32 0.21
N ILE A 73 -3.75 -10.47 -0.82
CA ILE A 73 -3.33 -10.50 -2.23
C ILE A 73 -2.85 -9.13 -2.72
N PHE A 74 -3.22 -8.05 -2.03
CA PHE A 74 -2.82 -6.68 -2.31
C PHE A 74 -1.70 -6.26 -1.37
N ALA A 75 -0.71 -5.53 -1.92
CA ALA A 75 0.39 -4.99 -1.13
C ALA A 75 0.73 -3.56 -1.55
N LEU A 76 0.99 -2.71 -0.55
CA LEU A 76 1.57 -1.40 -0.74
C LEU A 76 3.08 -1.55 -0.95
N ILE A 77 3.58 -0.98 -2.04
CA ILE A 77 5.02 -0.89 -2.30
C ILE A 77 5.52 0.46 -1.80
N ILE A 78 6.33 0.43 -0.75
CA ILE A 78 6.80 1.61 -0.04
C ILE A 78 8.30 1.76 -0.15
N LEU A 79 8.78 3.00 -0.05
CA LEU A 79 10.21 3.30 0.05
C LEU A 79 10.44 4.09 1.34
N SER A 80 11.08 3.44 2.32
CA SER A 80 11.52 4.10 3.55
C SER A 80 12.93 4.62 3.34
N ARG A 81 13.08 5.94 3.12
CA ARG A 81 14.41 6.56 3.13
C ARG A 81 14.78 6.94 4.56
N VAL A 82 15.84 6.33 5.09
CA VAL A 82 16.51 6.83 6.29
C VAL A 82 17.17 8.16 5.89
N ARG A 83 16.96 9.22 6.67
CA ARG A 83 17.74 10.45 6.53
C ARG A 83 19.14 10.24 7.09
#